data_AF-A0A7U6QYL4-F1
#
_entry.id   AF-A0A7U6QYL4-F1
#
_cell.length_a   1.000
_cell.length_b   1.000
_cell.length_c   1.000
_cell.angle_alpha   90.00
_cell.angle_beta   90.00
_cell.angle_gamma   90.00
#
_symmetry.space_group_name_H-M   'P 1'
#
loop_
_entity.id
_entity.type
_entity.pdbx_description
1 polymer ?
#
loop_
_entity_poly.entity_id
_entity_poly.type
_entity_poly.pdbx_seq_one_letter_code
_entity_poly.pdbx_strand_id
1 'polypeptide(L)'
;MKEQQKKDDEIHEYEKLKEILETIKLEYQMERNKKNSFETRAGFIIAFLSAIIISVIEKFNLKNTINLFNINLTFGILIKILSGIILIISLIFICFSVFQMINIKFYNNLEIKEINDEFLKQSRKKLLKLLIFMYRDIIEQHRKLHKKNAEILKRIITILLIFLISFFFYVSF
;
A
#
# COMPACT_ATOMS: atom_id res chain seq x y z
N MET A 1 -14.25 -5.65 -55.41
CA MET A 1 -12.85 -5.52 -54.91
C MET A 1 -12.70 -4.47 -53.80
N LYS A 2 -12.94 -3.18 -54.03
CA LYS A 2 -12.72 -2.14 -52.98
C LYS A 2 -13.62 -2.28 -51.74
N GLU A 3 -14.87 -2.74 -51.87
CA GLU A 3 -15.78 -2.95 -50.72
C GLU A 3 -15.46 -4.21 -49.89
N GLN A 4 -14.91 -5.25 -50.52
CA GLN A 4 -14.47 -6.47 -49.82
C GLN A 4 -13.19 -6.20 -49.01
N GLN A 5 -12.20 -5.51 -49.60
CA GLN A 5 -11.01 -5.07 -48.88
C GLN A 5 -11.34 -4.21 -47.66
N LYS A 6 -12.29 -3.28 -47.80
CA LYS A 6 -12.71 -2.41 -46.69
C LYS A 6 -13.38 -3.17 -45.54
N LYS A 7 -14.14 -4.23 -45.83
CA LYS A 7 -14.73 -5.12 -44.82
C LYS A 7 -13.67 -5.97 -44.12
N ASP A 8 -12.73 -6.52 -44.88
CA ASP A 8 -11.65 -7.35 -44.33
C ASP A 8 -10.72 -6.52 -43.40
N ASP A 9 -10.40 -5.29 -43.79
CA ASP A 9 -9.65 -4.34 -42.95
C ASP A 9 -10.41 -4.00 -41.66
N GLU A 10 -11.73 -3.84 -41.73
CA GLU A 10 -12.54 -3.54 -40.56
C GLU A 10 -12.63 -4.71 -39.56
N ILE A 11 -12.68 -5.95 -40.07
CA ILE A 11 -12.66 -7.19 -39.26
C ILE A 11 -11.30 -7.34 -38.60
N HIS A 12 -10.21 -7.16 -39.36
CA HIS A 12 -8.85 -7.26 -38.82
C HIS A 12 -8.58 -6.21 -37.73
N GLU A 13 -9.05 -4.97 -37.89
CA GLU A 13 -8.93 -3.94 -36.85
C GLU A 13 -9.73 -4.33 -35.59
N TYR A 14 -10.91 -4.93 -35.75
CA TYR A 14 -11.73 -5.38 -34.64
C TYR A 14 -11.06 -6.52 -33.85
N GLU A 15 -10.48 -7.50 -34.54
CA GLU A 15 -9.72 -8.59 -33.90
C GLU A 15 -8.51 -8.07 -33.11
N LYS A 16 -7.75 -7.13 -33.70
CA LYS A 16 -6.65 -6.45 -32.99
C LYS A 16 -7.12 -5.78 -31.69
N LEU A 17 -8.24 -5.06 -31.74
CA LEU A 17 -8.80 -4.41 -30.54
C LEU A 17 -9.22 -5.42 -29.48
N LYS A 18 -9.74 -6.58 -29.89
CA LYS A 18 -10.13 -7.64 -28.97
C LYS A 18 -8.90 -8.25 -28.28
N GLU A 19 -7.84 -8.53 -29.03
CA GLU A 19 -6.56 -9.03 -28.51
C GLU A 19 -5.91 -8.05 -27.52
N ILE A 20 -5.95 -6.75 -27.82
CA ILE A 20 -5.48 -5.69 -26.92
C ILE A 20 -6.32 -5.66 -25.63
N LEU A 21 -7.65 -5.75 -25.74
CA LEU A 21 -8.53 -5.78 -24.58
C LEU A 21 -8.25 -7.01 -23.69
N GLU A 22 -8.02 -8.18 -24.28
CA GLU A 22 -7.65 -9.39 -23.55
C GLU A 22 -6.32 -9.22 -22.81
N THR A 23 -5.31 -8.67 -23.48
CA THR A 23 -4.00 -8.36 -22.88
C THR A 23 -4.14 -7.41 -21.68
N ILE A 24 -4.95 -6.35 -21.82
CA ILE A 24 -5.16 -5.37 -20.75
C ILE A 24 -5.96 -5.96 -19.59
N LYS A 25 -6.93 -6.85 -19.85
CA LYS A 25 -7.66 -7.58 -18.80
C LYS A 25 -6.72 -8.49 -18.00
N LEU A 26 -5.79 -9.18 -18.67
CA LEU A 26 -4.77 -9.99 -18.00
C LEU A 26 -3.86 -9.11 -17.14
N GLU A 27 -3.40 -7.97 -17.65
CA GLU A 27 -2.60 -7.02 -16.88
C GLU A 27 -3.34 -6.50 -15.65
N TYR A 28 -4.62 -6.14 -15.80
CA TYR A 28 -5.48 -5.72 -14.70
C TYR A 28 -5.62 -6.81 -13.63
N GLN A 29 -5.83 -8.07 -14.04
CA GLN A 29 -5.89 -9.20 -13.11
C GLN A 29 -4.55 -9.42 -12.39
N MET A 30 -3.43 -9.31 -13.10
CA MET A 30 -2.09 -9.41 -12.50
C MET A 30 -1.86 -8.31 -11.46
N GLU A 31 -2.23 -7.06 -11.74
CA GLU A 31 -2.12 -5.96 -10.77
C GLU A 31 -3.00 -6.18 -9.54
N ARG A 32 -4.22 -6.70 -9.71
CA ARG A 32 -5.09 -7.06 -8.59
C ARG A 32 -4.51 -8.20 -7.75
N ASN A 33 -3.87 -9.18 -8.37
CA ASN A 33 -3.18 -10.26 -7.66
C ASN A 33 -1.95 -9.76 -6.89
N LYS A 34 -1.15 -8.87 -7.49
CA LYS A 34 -0.03 -8.20 -6.81
C LYS A 34 -0.52 -7.44 -5.57
N LYS A 35 -1.62 -6.70 -5.70
CA LYS A 35 -2.27 -6.01 -4.57
C LYS A 35 -2.64 -6.98 -3.45
N ASN A 36 -3.39 -8.05 -3.76
CA ASN A 36 -3.81 -9.01 -2.72
C ASN A 36 -2.60 -9.64 -2.03
N SER A 37 -1.55 -9.99 -2.80
CA SER A 37 -0.29 -10.48 -2.23
C SER A 37 0.38 -9.43 -1.34
N PHE A 38 0.37 -8.14 -1.72
CA PHE A 38 0.93 -7.07 -0.90
C PHE A 38 0.13 -6.86 0.39
N GLU A 39 -1.20 -6.78 0.32
CA GLU A 39 -2.08 -6.63 1.48
C GLU A 39 -1.92 -7.81 2.45
N THR A 40 -1.78 -9.04 1.93
CA THR A 40 -1.51 -10.22 2.74
C THR A 40 -0.17 -10.12 3.46
N ARG A 41 0.91 -9.79 2.75
CA ARG A 41 2.25 -9.62 3.34
C ARG A 41 2.28 -8.48 4.36
N ALA A 42 1.66 -7.35 4.04
CA ALA A 42 1.54 -6.21 4.92
C ALA A 42 0.74 -6.55 6.19
N GLY A 43 -0.36 -7.31 6.05
CA GLY A 43 -1.16 -7.78 7.16
C GLY A 43 -0.34 -8.65 8.12
N PHE A 44 0.45 -9.59 7.60
CA PHE A 44 1.37 -10.38 8.43
C PHE A 44 2.41 -9.51 9.15
N ILE A 45 3.00 -8.54 8.45
CA ILE A 45 3.98 -7.62 9.05
C ILE A 45 3.33 -6.80 10.16
N ILE A 46 2.13 -6.25 9.96
CA ILE A 46 1.40 -5.46 10.95
C ILE A 46 1.00 -6.31 12.17
N ALA A 47 0.57 -7.55 11.97
CA ALA A 47 0.24 -8.46 13.07
C ALA A 47 1.48 -8.87 13.88
N PHE A 48 2.61 -9.12 13.21
CA PHE A 48 3.87 -9.39 13.89
C PHE A 48 4.37 -8.16 14.67
N LEU A 49 4.25 -6.98 14.08
CA LEU A 49 4.56 -5.69 14.69
C LEU A 49 3.75 -5.44 15.97
N SER A 50 2.44 -5.69 15.93
CA SER A 50 1.59 -5.49 17.12
C SER A 50 2.00 -6.41 18.26
N ALA A 51 2.33 -7.68 17.97
CA ALA A 51 2.83 -8.62 18.99
C ALA A 51 4.14 -8.15 19.65
N ILE A 52 5.09 -7.63 18.86
CA ILE A 52 6.34 -7.06 19.38
C ILE A 52 6.03 -5.85 20.27
N ILE A 53 5.18 -4.94 19.80
CA ILE A 53 4.85 -3.71 20.53
C ILE A 53 4.20 -4.05 21.88
N ILE A 54 3.25 -4.99 21.92
CA ILE A 54 2.61 -5.44 23.16
C ILE A 54 3.66 -5.98 24.13
N SER A 55 4.53 -6.87 23.66
CA SER A 55 5.61 -7.46 24.47
C SER A 55 6.57 -6.41 25.05
N VAL A 56 6.82 -5.34 24.29
CA VAL A 56 7.68 -4.23 24.73
C VAL A 56 6.96 -3.34 25.75
N ILE A 57 5.69 -3.02 25.52
CA ILE A 57 4.88 -2.20 26.44
C ILE A 57 4.76 -2.87 27.82
N GLU A 58 4.60 -4.18 27.87
CA GLU A 58 4.56 -4.94 29.14
C GLU A 58 5.84 -4.76 29.97
N LYS A 59 7.00 -4.64 29.30
CA LYS A 59 8.31 -4.47 29.95
C LYS A 59 8.67 -3.00 30.18
N PHE A 60 8.04 -2.08 29.46
CA PHE A 60 8.35 -0.66 29.52
C PHE A 60 7.54 0.03 30.61
N ASN A 61 8.19 0.34 31.74
CA ASN A 61 7.53 1.04 32.82
C ASN A 61 7.72 2.56 32.70
N LEU A 62 6.70 3.25 32.18
CA LEU A 62 6.65 4.72 32.04
C LEU A 62 6.98 5.45 33.35
N LYS A 63 6.49 4.94 34.49
CA LYS A 63 6.71 5.56 35.79
C LYS A 63 8.18 5.52 36.20
N ASN A 64 8.86 4.41 35.90
CA ASN A 64 10.29 4.29 36.15
C ASN A 64 11.08 5.24 35.24
N THR A 65 10.70 5.36 33.97
CA THR A 65 11.37 6.28 33.03
C THR A 65 11.25 7.74 33.45
N ILE A 66 10.09 8.17 33.95
CA ILE A 66 9.90 9.53 34.47
C ILE A 66 10.69 9.76 35.76
N ASN A 67 10.73 8.76 36.65
CA ASN A 67 11.49 8.87 37.89
C ASN A 67 13.01 8.98 37.67
N LEU A 68 13.54 8.45 36.56
CA LEU A 68 14.97 8.58 36.22
C LEU A 68 15.40 10.04 36.03
N PHE A 69 14.48 10.95 35.69
CA PHE A 69 14.79 12.38 35.58
C PHE A 69 15.05 13.06 36.94
N ASN A 70 14.60 12.44 38.04
CA ASN A 70 14.72 13.00 39.39
C ASN A 70 15.95 12.47 40.15
N ILE A 71 16.75 11.59 39.53
CA ILE A 71 17.94 10.98 40.13
C ILE A 71 19.20 11.70 39.60
N ASN A 72 20.28 11.69 40.39
CA ASN A 72 21.57 12.21 39.94
C ASN A 72 21.99 11.57 38.61
N LEU A 73 22.28 12.44 37.64
CA LEU A 73 22.52 12.06 36.26
C LEU A 73 23.87 11.34 36.12
N THR A 74 23.82 10.06 35.74
CA THR A 74 25.00 9.29 35.31
C THR A 74 24.89 8.98 33.82
N PHE A 75 26.01 8.64 33.17
CA PHE A 75 26.03 8.35 31.74
C PHE A 75 25.06 7.21 31.34
N GLY A 76 24.96 6.16 32.16
CA GLY A 76 24.01 5.06 31.92
C GLY A 76 22.54 5.51 32.02
N ILE A 77 22.21 6.33 33.03
CA ILE A 77 20.86 6.89 33.20
C ILE A 77 20.50 7.80 32.03
N LEU A 78 21.45 8.58 31.51
CA LEU A 78 21.23 9.44 30.33
C LEU A 78 20.87 8.61 29.08
N ILE A 79 21.60 7.52 28.80
CA ILE A 79 21.31 6.61 27.68
C ILE A 79 19.92 5.98 27.84
N LYS A 80 19.57 5.57 29.07
CA LYS A 80 18.27 4.98 29.38
C LYS A 80 17.11 5.97 29.18
N ILE A 81 17.29 7.23 29.58
CA ILE A 81 16.31 8.29 29.34
C ILE A 81 16.13 8.55 27.85
N LEU A 82 17.24 8.71 27.11
CA LEU A 82 17.20 9.01 25.68
C LEU A 82 16.53 7.89 24.89
N SER A 83 16.89 6.63 25.18
CA SER A 83 16.26 5.46 24.58
C SER A 83 14.78 5.32 24.94
N GLY A 84 14.39 5.67 26.18
CA GLY A 84 12.98 5.75 26.58
C GLY A 84 12.17 6.78 25.77
N ILE A 85 12.75 7.97 25.53
CA ILE A 85 12.11 9.00 24.70
C ILE A 85 11.98 8.53 23.25
N ILE A 86 13.05 7.97 22.67
CA ILE A 86 13.05 7.45 21.29
C ILE A 86 12.00 6.34 21.13
N LEU A 87 11.82 5.47 22.13
CA LEU A 87 10.78 4.44 22.11
C LEU A 87 9.37 5.03 21.97
N ILE A 88 9.05 6.02 22.81
CA ILE A 88 7.72 6.66 22.81
C ILE A 88 7.48 7.37 21.48
N ILE A 89 8.45 8.15 21.00
CA ILE A 89 8.36 8.85 19.71
C ILE A 89 8.17 7.84 18.57
N SER A 90 8.97 6.78 18.53
CA SER A 90 8.88 5.76 17.47
C SER A 90 7.52 5.07 17.48
N LEU A 91 6.94 4.80 18.66
CA LEU A 91 5.62 4.20 18.80
C LEU A 91 4.53 5.10 18.18
N ILE A 92 4.55 6.40 18.47
CA ILE A 92 3.61 7.38 17.88
C ILE A 92 3.73 7.39 16.36
N PHE A 93 4.96 7.41 15.83
CA PHE A 93 5.21 7.39 14.38
C PHE A 93 4.75 6.10 13.69
N ILE A 94 4.90 4.94 14.34
CA ILE A 94 4.39 3.66 13.85
C ILE A 94 2.86 3.72 13.76
N CYS A 95 2.18 4.11 14.84
CA CYS A 95 0.71 4.23 14.86
C CYS A 95 0.20 5.17 13.76
N PHE A 96 0.81 6.34 13.60
CA PHE A 96 0.45 7.29 12.56
C PHE A 96 0.66 6.72 11.14
N SER A 97 1.78 6.04 10.90
CA SER A 97 2.07 5.44 9.59
C SER A 97 1.14 4.28 9.25
N VAL A 98 0.76 3.46 10.25
CA VAL A 98 -0.24 2.40 10.07
C VAL A 98 -1.60 3.01 9.75
N PHE A 99 -2.00 4.08 10.44
CA PHE A 99 -3.25 4.78 10.12
C PHE A 99 -3.25 5.34 8.69
N GLN A 100 -2.13 5.94 8.25
CA GLN A 100 -1.97 6.37 6.87
C GLN A 100 -2.08 5.21 5.88
N MET A 101 -1.54 4.04 6.21
CA MET A 101 -1.60 2.85 5.35
C MET A 101 -3.04 2.33 5.20
N ILE A 102 -3.82 2.32 6.28
CA ILE A 102 -5.23 1.90 6.27
C ILE A 102 -6.11 2.93 5.54
N ASN A 103 -5.82 4.22 5.68
CA ASN A 103 -6.66 5.31 5.16
C ASN A 103 -6.42 5.63 3.66
N ILE A 104 -5.43 5.02 3.00
CA ILE A 104 -5.25 5.22 1.56
C ILE A 104 -6.43 4.58 0.81
N LYS A 105 -7.28 5.47 0.28
CA LYS A 105 -8.62 5.25 -0.30
C LYS A 105 -8.74 4.06 -1.25
N PHE A 106 -10.00 3.59 -1.34
CA PHE A 106 -10.52 2.60 -2.27
C PHE A 106 -9.92 2.72 -3.67
N TYR A 107 -9.43 1.58 -4.15
CA TYR A 107 -9.06 1.39 -5.54
C TYR A 107 -10.29 1.69 -6.40
N ASN A 108 -10.16 2.62 -7.35
CA ASN A 108 -11.17 2.80 -8.38
C ASN A 108 -11.30 1.46 -9.11
N ASN A 109 -12.45 0.83 -8.95
CA ASN A 109 -12.88 -0.26 -9.81
C ASN A 109 -13.62 0.36 -10.99
N LEU A 110 -13.78 -0.41 -12.06
CA LEU A 110 -14.61 0.00 -13.18
C LEU A 110 -16.01 0.31 -12.63
N GLU A 111 -16.43 1.57 -12.71
CA GLU A 111 -17.73 1.97 -12.20
C GLU A 111 -18.79 1.35 -13.10
N ILE A 112 -19.51 0.34 -12.59
CA ILE A 112 -20.57 -0.34 -13.34
C ILE A 112 -21.65 0.66 -13.80
N LYS A 113 -21.77 1.79 -13.10
CA LYS A 113 -22.65 2.92 -13.45
C LYS A 113 -22.25 3.65 -14.75
N GLU A 114 -20.99 3.57 -15.18
CA GLU A 114 -20.53 4.12 -16.46
C GLU A 114 -20.96 3.26 -17.66
N ILE A 115 -21.39 2.01 -17.41
CA ILE A 115 -22.02 1.14 -18.42
C ILE A 115 -23.51 1.53 -18.48
N ASN A 116 -23.82 2.64 -19.14
CA ASN A 116 -25.19 3.12 -19.33
C ASN A 116 -25.74 2.71 -20.72
N ASP A 117 -27.04 2.92 -20.96
CA ASP A 117 -27.67 2.59 -22.25
C ASP A 117 -27.06 3.36 -23.43
N GLU A 118 -26.51 4.56 -23.20
CA GLU A 118 -25.77 5.30 -24.23
C GLU A 118 -24.42 4.66 -24.57
N PHE A 119 -23.75 4.08 -23.58
CA PHE A 119 -22.51 3.33 -23.73
C PHE A 119 -22.74 2.08 -24.59
N LEU A 120 -23.85 1.37 -24.35
CA LEU A 120 -24.24 0.19 -25.12
C LEU A 120 -24.71 0.52 -26.55
N LYS A 121 -25.20 1.74 -26.79
CA LYS A 121 -25.58 2.24 -28.13
C LYS A 121 -24.39 2.62 -29.02
N GLN A 122 -23.17 2.71 -28.46
CA GLN A 122 -21.98 3.02 -29.26
C GLN A 122 -21.59 1.87 -30.19
N SER A 123 -20.88 2.20 -31.28
CA SER A 123 -20.35 1.18 -32.18
C SER A 123 -19.38 0.24 -31.43
N ARG A 124 -19.44 -1.06 -31.74
CA ARG A 124 -18.64 -2.09 -31.05
C ARG A 124 -17.15 -1.73 -30.98
N LYS A 125 -16.59 -1.16 -32.05
CA LYS A 125 -15.19 -0.69 -32.11
C LYS A 125 -14.91 0.45 -31.12
N LYS A 126 -15.82 1.42 -31.01
CA LYS A 126 -15.67 2.56 -30.10
C LYS A 126 -15.74 2.10 -28.64
N LEU A 127 -16.65 1.19 -28.34
CA LEU A 127 -16.83 0.58 -27.02
C LEU A 127 -15.56 -0.18 -26.58
N LEU A 128 -14.97 -0.98 -27.48
CA LEU A 128 -13.68 -1.67 -27.25
C LEU A 128 -12.55 -0.68 -26.92
N LYS A 129 -12.38 0.38 -27.73
CA LYS A 129 -11.35 1.42 -27.47
C LYS A 129 -11.57 2.11 -26.13
N LEU A 130 -12.82 2.40 -25.77
CA LEU A 130 -13.16 3.06 -24.52
C LEU A 130 -12.84 2.16 -23.31
N LEU A 131 -13.24 0.88 -23.34
CA LEU A 131 -12.88 -0.10 -22.32
C LEU A 131 -11.36 -0.23 -22.15
N ILE A 132 -10.61 -0.29 -23.26
CA ILE A 132 -9.14 -0.34 -23.24
C ILE A 132 -8.58 0.85 -22.46
N PHE A 133 -9.05 2.08 -22.73
CA PHE A 133 -8.59 3.26 -22.01
C PHE A 133 -8.99 3.25 -20.55
N MET A 134 -10.22 2.87 -20.21
CA MET A 134 -10.66 2.77 -18.82
C MET A 134 -9.80 1.80 -18.01
N TYR A 135 -9.58 0.58 -18.52
CA TYR A 135 -8.73 -0.38 -17.83
C TYR A 135 -7.28 0.11 -17.69
N ARG A 136 -6.72 0.73 -18.74
CA ARG A 136 -5.37 1.30 -18.70
C ARG A 136 -5.25 2.36 -17.61
N ASP A 137 -6.21 3.28 -17.54
CA ASP A 137 -6.17 4.39 -16.59
C ASP A 137 -6.35 3.88 -15.15
N ILE A 138 -7.21 2.87 -14.94
CA ILE A 138 -7.35 2.16 -13.66
C ILE A 138 -6.02 1.50 -13.26
N ILE A 139 -5.37 0.77 -14.17
CA ILE A 139 -4.07 0.13 -13.91
C ILE A 139 -3.03 1.18 -13.50
N GLU A 140 -2.96 2.32 -14.18
CA GLU A 140 -2.00 3.38 -13.86
C GLU A 140 -2.26 3.98 -12.46
N GLN A 141 -3.53 4.21 -12.11
CA GLN A 141 -3.91 4.66 -10.77
C GLN A 141 -3.51 3.62 -9.70
N HIS A 142 -3.76 2.33 -9.96
CA HIS A 142 -3.41 1.24 -9.04
C HIS A 142 -1.91 1.16 -8.80
N ARG A 143 -1.09 1.30 -9.84
CA ARG A 143 0.37 1.31 -9.73
C ARG A 143 0.88 2.48 -8.88
N LYS A 144 0.32 3.68 -9.04
CA LYS A 144 0.68 4.86 -8.22
C LYS A 144 0.35 4.62 -6.74
N LEU A 145 -0.83 4.09 -6.44
CA LEU A 145 -1.24 3.75 -5.07
C LEU A 145 -0.36 2.66 -4.48
N HIS A 146 -0.06 1.60 -5.24
CA HIS A 146 0.80 0.51 -4.80
C HIS A 146 2.21 1.00 -4.45
N LYS A 147 2.81 1.88 -5.26
CA LYS A 147 4.11 2.49 -4.96
C LYS A 147 4.09 3.28 -3.65
N LYS A 148 3.06 4.11 -3.44
CA LYS A 148 2.89 4.87 -2.20
C LYS A 148 2.77 3.95 -0.97
N ASN A 149 1.98 2.87 -1.08
CA ASN A 149 1.81 1.91 0.00
C ASN A 149 3.12 1.17 0.33
N ALA A 150 3.90 0.79 -0.69
CA ALA A 150 5.20 0.18 -0.51
C ALA A 150 6.20 1.12 0.20
N GLU A 151 6.20 2.41 -0.13
CA GLU A 151 7.04 3.42 0.54
C GLU A 151 6.65 3.60 2.02
N ILE A 152 5.36 3.63 2.33
CA ILE A 152 4.87 3.71 3.72
C ILE A 152 5.27 2.45 4.50
N LEU A 153 5.09 1.26 3.92
CA LEU A 153 5.50 0.01 4.56
C LEU A 153 7.00 -0.03 4.84
N LYS A 154 7.82 0.41 3.87
CA LYS A 154 9.27 0.55 4.07
C LYS A 154 9.59 1.48 5.25
N ARG A 155 8.91 2.62 5.35
CA ARG A 155 9.08 3.56 6.46
C ARG A 155 8.71 2.94 7.80
N ILE A 156 7.60 2.19 7.87
CA ILE A 156 7.18 1.47 9.09
C ILE A 156 8.27 0.50 9.54
N ILE A 157 8.81 -0.31 8.61
CA ILE A 157 9.88 -1.28 8.90
C ILE A 157 11.13 -0.57 9.43
N THR A 158 11.53 0.56 8.83
CA THR A 158 12.70 1.33 9.31
C THR A 158 12.49 1.87 10.73
N ILE A 159 11.32 2.45 11.02
CA ILE A 159 11.02 2.98 12.36
C ILE A 159 10.95 1.85 13.39
N LEU A 160 10.46 0.66 13.01
CA LEU A 160 10.48 -0.51 13.88
C LEU A 160 11.91 -0.91 14.27
N LEU A 161 12.85 -0.92 13.32
CA LEU A 161 14.23 -1.27 13.63
C LEU A 161 14.84 -0.30 14.64
N ILE A 162 14.57 1.00 14.49
CA ILE A 162 14.97 2.04 15.46
C ILE A 162 14.33 1.77 16.81
N PHE A 163 13.03 1.45 16.84
CA PHE A 163 12.31 1.10 18.06
C PHE A 163 12.92 -0.11 18.80
N LEU A 164 13.25 -1.18 18.07
CA LEU A 164 13.87 -2.39 18.64
C LEU A 164 15.26 -2.12 19.19
N ILE A 165 16.09 -1.37 18.46
CA ILE A 165 17.43 -0.98 18.94
C ILE A 165 17.31 -0.13 20.19
N SER A 166 16.40 0.85 20.20
CA SER A 166 16.15 1.69 21.36
C SER A 166 15.67 0.88 22.57
N PHE A 167 14.83 -0.13 22.34
CA PHE A 167 14.38 -1.04 23.39
C PHE A 167 15.53 -1.82 24.01
N PHE A 168 16.44 -2.34 23.18
CA PHE A 168 17.62 -3.05 23.66
C PHE A 168 18.49 -2.18 24.58
N PHE A 169 18.73 -0.92 24.19
CA PHE A 169 19.47 0.03 25.04
C PHE A 169 18.72 0.36 26.34
N TYR A 170 17.41 0.55 26.28
CA TYR A 170 16.58 0.86 27.45
C TYR A 170 16.57 -0.27 28.51
N VAL A 171 16.61 -1.52 28.06
CA VAL A 171 16.62 -2.69 28.96
C VAL A 171 18.02 -2.96 29.51
N SER A 172 19.06 -2.70 28.71
CA SER A 172 20.45 -3.06 29.06
C SER A 172 21.14 -2.08 30.01
N PHE A 173 20.78 -0.79 29.94
CA PHE A 173 21.25 0.27 30.84
C PHE A 173 20.14 0.65 31.82
#